data_AF-G5AK90-F1
#
_entry.id   AF-G5AK90-F1
#
_cell.length_a   1.000
_cell.length_b   1.000
_cell.length_c   1.000
_cell.angle_alpha   90.00
_cell.angle_beta   90.00
_cell.angle_gamma   90.00
#
_symmetry.space_group_name_H-M   'P 1'
#
loop_
_entity.id
_entity.type
_entity.pdbx_description
1 polymer ?
#
loop_
_entity_poly.entity_id
_entity_poly.type
_entity_poly.pdbx_seq_one_letter_code
_entity_poly.pdbx_strand_id
1 'polypeptide(L)'
;MEIRGCLLFSQSANQTGILKEIGLPDLVPDPYYIQASTYVQKMAMYNLRCAAEENCLASSAYRGDVRDYDYRVLLRFPQRVKNQGTSDFLPSRPRYSWEWHSCHQHYHSMDEFSHYDLLDANTQSRVAEGHKASFCLEDTSCDYGYYRRFACTAHTQGLSPGCYDTYAADIDCQWIDITDVQPGNYILKVSVNPSYLVPESDYSNNVVRCDIRYTGHHAYASGCTISPFLVVFDANQILGSIPLLHKNHPVLESKSSFQWINQCLVFRSEKKID
;
A
#
# COMPACT_ATOMS: atom_id res chain seq x y z
N MET A 1 -24.20 -25.92 -21.81
CA MET A 1 -22.80 -25.87 -22.29
C MET A 1 -22.04 -25.02 -21.28
N GLU A 2 -21.48 -25.69 -20.28
CA GLU A 2 -20.63 -25.08 -19.25
C GLU A 2 -19.42 -24.46 -19.96
N ILE A 3 -19.24 -23.15 -19.83
CA ILE A 3 -17.93 -22.54 -20.06
C ILE A 3 -17.36 -22.31 -18.66
N ARG A 4 -16.54 -23.26 -18.21
CA ARG A 4 -15.76 -23.12 -16.99
C ARG A 4 -14.56 -22.22 -17.28
N GLY A 5 -14.65 -20.95 -16.91
CA GLY A 5 -13.50 -20.05 -16.88
C GLY A 5 -12.99 -19.90 -15.44
N CYS A 6 -12.16 -20.84 -14.98
CA CYS A 6 -11.25 -20.56 -13.86
C CYS A 6 -10.07 -19.76 -14.42
N LEU A 7 -9.63 -18.72 -13.71
CA LEU A 7 -8.27 -18.21 -13.87
C LEU A 7 -7.32 -19.33 -13.43
N LEU A 8 -6.93 -20.17 -14.38
CA LEU A 8 -5.84 -21.12 -14.23
C LEU A 8 -4.55 -20.30 -14.25
N PHE A 9 -3.93 -20.11 -13.09
CA PHE A 9 -2.50 -19.78 -13.04
C PHE A 9 -1.76 -20.92 -13.76
N SER A 10 -1.00 -20.57 -14.79
CA SER A 10 -0.26 -21.54 -15.60
C SER A 10 0.75 -22.28 -14.71
N GLN A 11 0.44 -23.54 -14.39
CA GLN A 11 1.37 -24.46 -13.76
C GLN A 11 2.46 -24.79 -14.79
N SER A 12 3.72 -24.43 -14.53
CA SER A 12 4.82 -25.08 -15.25
C SER A 12 5.04 -26.45 -14.61
N ALA A 13 4.47 -27.48 -15.25
CA ALA A 13 4.75 -28.86 -14.87
C ALA A 13 6.21 -29.16 -15.20
N ASN A 14 7.06 -29.26 -14.18
CA ASN A 14 8.35 -29.93 -14.34
C ASN A 14 8.08 -31.44 -14.49
N GLN A 15 8.86 -32.16 -15.28
CA GLN A 15 8.60 -33.57 -15.69
C GLN A 15 8.63 -34.61 -14.56
N THR A 16 8.64 -34.19 -13.31
CA THR A 16 8.42 -35.00 -12.12
C THR A 16 7.16 -34.48 -11.45
N GLY A 17 6.08 -35.27 -11.41
CA GLY A 17 4.73 -34.88 -10.96
C GLY A 17 4.59 -34.49 -9.48
N ILE A 18 5.40 -33.54 -9.01
CA ILE A 18 5.26 -32.86 -7.73
C ILE A 18 4.69 -31.48 -8.05
N LEU A 19 3.41 -31.27 -7.74
CA LEU A 19 2.80 -29.95 -7.74
C LEU A 19 3.51 -29.14 -6.64
N LYS A 20 4.48 -28.30 -7.01
CA LYS A 20 5.01 -27.29 -6.10
C LYS A 20 3.92 -26.21 -6.01
N GLU A 21 3.23 -26.13 -4.87
CA GLU A 21 2.46 -24.92 -4.57
C GLU A 21 3.41 -23.73 -4.72
N ILE A 22 3.08 -22.83 -5.65
CA ILE A 22 3.78 -21.57 -5.76
C ILE A 22 3.26 -20.75 -4.58
N GLY A 23 4.02 -20.76 -3.48
CA GLY A 23 3.71 -19.91 -2.33
C GLY A 23 3.61 -18.45 -2.76
N LEU A 24 2.78 -17.68 -2.06
CA LEU A 24 2.68 -16.23 -2.23
C LEU A 24 3.18 -15.52 -0.97
N PRO A 25 3.72 -14.29 -1.11
CA PRO A 25 3.98 -13.42 0.04
C PRO A 25 2.66 -12.96 0.70
N ASP A 26 2.77 -12.45 1.92
CA ASP A 26 1.65 -11.83 2.67
C ASP A 26 2.23 -10.75 3.59
N LEU A 27 2.00 -9.50 3.23
CA LEU A 27 2.56 -8.32 3.86
C LEU A 27 1.65 -7.79 4.97
N VAL A 28 2.17 -7.84 6.19
CA VAL A 28 1.47 -7.32 7.37
C VAL A 28 2.21 -6.14 7.97
N PRO A 29 1.68 -4.91 7.83
CA PRO A 29 2.18 -3.75 8.57
C PRO A 29 1.93 -3.89 10.07
N ASP A 30 2.90 -3.44 10.87
CA ASP A 30 2.83 -3.49 12.33
C ASP A 30 2.20 -2.20 12.92
N PRO A 31 0.98 -2.29 13.48
CA PRO A 31 0.30 -1.12 14.05
C PRO A 31 0.98 -0.57 15.31
N TYR A 32 1.68 -1.42 16.07
CA TYR A 32 2.31 -1.01 17.32
C TYR A 32 3.51 -0.08 17.06
N TYR A 33 4.29 -0.36 16.01
CA TYR A 33 5.42 0.49 15.64
C TYR A 33 4.96 1.91 15.31
N ILE A 34 3.91 2.05 14.49
CA ILE A 34 3.33 3.34 14.14
C ILE A 34 2.88 4.09 15.40
N GLN A 35 2.13 3.40 16.28
CA GLN A 35 1.62 4.01 17.51
C GLN A 35 2.73 4.48 18.46
N ALA A 36 3.78 3.67 18.60
CA ALA A 36 4.82 3.87 19.60
C ALA A 36 5.68 5.12 19.34
N SER A 37 5.82 5.54 18.08
CA SER A 37 6.75 6.62 17.71
C SER A 37 6.23 7.54 16.60
N THR A 38 4.96 7.92 16.66
CA THR A 38 4.43 9.01 15.84
C THR A 38 4.76 10.36 16.48
N TYR A 39 5.29 11.31 15.71
CA TYR A 39 5.60 12.67 16.18
C TYR A 39 5.52 13.70 15.06
N VAL A 40 5.55 14.98 15.45
CA VAL A 40 5.62 16.11 14.51
C VAL A 40 7.03 16.67 14.49
N GLN A 41 7.55 16.91 13.29
CA GLN A 41 8.82 17.61 13.10
C GLN A 41 8.65 18.81 12.20
N LYS A 42 9.24 19.94 12.58
CA LYS A 42 9.36 21.12 11.73
C LYS A 42 10.74 21.13 11.07
N MET A 43 10.80 21.16 9.75
CA MET A 43 12.05 21.13 8.98
C MET A 43 12.06 22.25 7.94
N ALA A 44 13.21 22.89 7.76
CA ALA A 44 13.38 23.89 6.71
C ALA A 44 13.58 23.22 5.34
N MET A 45 13.14 23.87 4.27
CA MET A 45 13.20 23.35 2.90
C MET A 45 14.61 22.99 2.45
N TYR A 46 15.65 23.69 2.90
CA TYR A 46 17.04 23.34 2.54
C TYR A 46 17.46 21.95 3.03
N ASN A 47 16.85 21.43 4.12
CA ASN A 47 17.06 20.06 4.61
C ASN A 47 16.17 19.03 3.91
N LEU A 48 15.20 19.47 3.11
CA LEU A 48 14.20 18.61 2.45
C LEU A 48 14.40 18.52 0.95
N ARG A 49 15.50 19.03 0.39
CA ARG A 49 15.75 19.04 -1.06
C ARG A 49 15.65 17.65 -1.68
N CYS A 50 16.24 16.66 -1.03
CA CYS A 50 16.17 15.25 -1.46
C CYS A 50 14.74 14.72 -1.45
N ALA A 51 14.03 14.89 -0.35
CA ALA A 51 12.64 14.47 -0.27
C ALA A 51 11.73 15.24 -1.23
N ALA A 52 12.07 16.49 -1.56
CA ALA A 52 11.36 17.29 -2.55
C ALA A 52 11.56 16.71 -3.96
N GLU A 53 12.79 16.32 -4.33
CA GLU A 53 13.10 15.63 -5.60
C GLU A 53 12.31 14.31 -5.74
N GLU A 54 12.05 13.62 -4.63
CA GLU A 54 11.25 12.39 -4.57
C GLU A 54 9.73 12.62 -4.47
N ASN A 55 9.24 13.85 -4.57
CA ASN A 55 7.81 14.18 -4.44
C ASN A 55 7.19 13.89 -3.07
N CYS A 56 7.98 13.82 -1.99
CA CYS A 56 7.51 13.44 -0.65
C CYS A 56 6.89 14.58 0.18
N LEU A 57 6.68 15.75 -0.42
CA LEU A 57 6.10 16.92 0.26
C LEU A 57 4.70 17.23 -0.32
N ALA A 58 3.90 18.00 0.42
CA ALA A 58 2.61 18.43 -0.10
C ALA A 58 2.81 19.40 -1.28
N SER A 59 1.83 19.48 -2.17
CA SER A 59 1.89 20.29 -3.40
C SER A 59 2.25 21.77 -3.16
N SER A 60 1.89 22.31 -1.99
CA SER A 60 2.25 23.69 -1.58
C SER A 60 3.76 23.92 -1.43
N ALA A 61 4.56 22.86 -1.24
CA ALA A 61 6.02 22.93 -1.17
C ALA A 61 6.69 23.18 -2.52
N TYR A 62 5.98 22.94 -3.63
CA TYR A 62 6.50 23.04 -5.00
C TYR A 62 6.11 24.34 -5.71
N ARG A 63 5.47 25.27 -5.00
CA ARG A 63 5.14 26.58 -5.56
C ARG A 63 6.41 27.41 -5.72
N GLY A 64 6.48 28.22 -6.79
CA GLY A 64 7.67 29.00 -7.13
C GLY A 64 8.04 30.10 -6.12
N ASP A 65 7.17 30.39 -5.14
CA ASP A 65 7.43 31.34 -4.05
C ASP A 65 8.07 30.71 -2.81
N VAL A 66 8.15 29.37 -2.74
CA VAL A 66 8.78 28.64 -1.63
C VAL A 66 10.29 28.82 -1.64
N ARG A 67 10.85 29.18 -0.48
CA ARG A 67 12.27 29.45 -0.26
C ARG A 67 12.90 28.36 0.59
N ASP A 68 14.21 28.24 0.49
CA ASP A 68 15.02 27.30 1.28
C ASP A 68 14.82 27.43 2.81
N TYR A 69 14.50 28.63 3.31
CA TYR A 69 14.29 28.88 4.74
C TYR A 69 12.83 28.75 5.19
N ASP A 70 11.90 28.49 4.25
CA ASP A 70 10.54 28.17 4.62
C ASP A 70 10.51 26.80 5.29
N TYR A 71 9.50 26.58 6.13
CA TYR A 71 9.39 25.37 6.93
C TYR A 71 8.23 24.52 6.49
N ARG A 72 8.44 23.20 6.53
CA ARG A 72 7.40 22.18 6.44
C ARG A 72 7.16 21.56 7.81
N VAL A 73 5.93 21.14 8.04
CA VAL A 73 5.51 20.41 9.24
C VAL A 73 5.19 18.98 8.83
N LEU A 74 5.95 18.03 9.37
CA LEU A 74 5.94 16.63 8.95
C LEU A 74 5.40 15.75 10.08
N LEU A 75 4.37 14.97 9.79
CA LEU A 75 3.88 13.91 10.66
C LEU A 75 4.70 12.64 10.38
N ARG A 76 5.67 12.35 11.24
CA ARG A 76 6.58 11.21 11.13
C ARG A 76 6.06 10.03 11.93
N PHE A 77 6.28 8.83 11.41
CA PHE A 77 5.94 7.57 12.08
C PHE A 77 6.80 6.43 11.48
N PRO A 78 7.27 5.46 12.28
CA PRO A 78 8.01 4.33 11.72
C PRO A 78 7.03 3.38 11.04
N GLN A 79 7.53 2.62 10.07
CA GLN A 79 6.80 1.53 9.43
C GLN A 79 7.62 0.26 9.56
N ARG A 80 6.98 -0.81 10.04
CA ARG A 80 7.54 -2.16 9.99
C ARG A 80 6.56 -3.06 9.26
N VAL A 81 7.00 -3.81 8.27
CA VAL A 81 6.17 -4.72 7.47
C VAL A 81 6.77 -6.11 7.55
N LYS A 82 5.95 -7.09 7.93
CA LYS A 82 6.32 -8.50 7.94
C LYS A 82 5.91 -9.14 6.63
N ASN A 83 6.72 -10.04 6.07
CA ASN A 83 6.21 -11.04 5.14
C ASN A 83 5.87 -12.33 5.91
N GLN A 84 4.60 -12.56 6.21
CA GLN A 84 4.12 -13.77 6.89
C GLN A 84 3.69 -14.88 5.92
N GLY A 85 3.84 -14.64 4.61
CA GLY A 85 3.50 -15.58 3.57
C GLY A 85 4.51 -16.72 3.45
N THR A 86 4.42 -17.46 2.34
CA THR A 86 5.24 -18.66 2.09
C THR A 86 6.28 -18.46 0.99
N SER A 87 6.31 -17.28 0.36
CA SER A 87 7.25 -16.93 -0.70
C SER A 87 7.77 -15.50 -0.55
N ASP A 88 8.85 -15.21 -1.26
CA ASP A 88 9.52 -13.93 -1.25
C ASP A 88 8.62 -12.86 -1.86
N PHE A 89 8.51 -11.71 -1.20
CA PHE A 89 7.96 -10.53 -1.83
C PHE A 89 9.09 -9.89 -2.65
N LEU A 90 8.95 -9.90 -3.98
CA LEU A 90 9.95 -9.38 -4.89
C LEU A 90 9.44 -8.11 -5.58
N PRO A 91 10.32 -7.13 -5.85
CA PRO A 91 9.92 -5.92 -6.55
C PRO A 91 9.31 -6.23 -7.92
N SER A 92 8.24 -5.52 -8.29
CA SER A 92 7.56 -5.72 -9.58
C SER A 92 8.35 -5.15 -10.76
N ARG A 93 9.24 -4.16 -10.54
CA ARG A 93 10.07 -3.59 -11.59
C ARG A 93 11.30 -4.46 -11.88
N PRO A 94 11.57 -4.78 -13.16
CA PRO A 94 12.80 -5.47 -13.53
C PRO A 94 14.03 -4.59 -13.23
N ARG A 95 15.16 -5.22 -12.89
CA ARG A 95 16.39 -4.54 -12.41
C ARG A 95 16.88 -3.39 -13.30
N TYR A 96 16.68 -3.47 -14.62
CA TYR A 96 17.11 -2.40 -15.54
C TYR A 96 16.29 -1.10 -15.43
N SER A 97 15.13 -1.15 -14.79
CA SER A 97 14.22 -0.01 -14.58
C SER A 97 14.27 0.53 -13.14
N TRP A 98 15.24 0.06 -12.35
CA TRP A 98 15.48 0.58 -11.03
C TRP A 98 16.13 1.96 -11.13
N GLU A 99 15.60 2.91 -10.38
CA GLU A 99 16.06 4.30 -10.41
C GLU A 99 17.05 4.51 -9.27
N TRP A 100 18.24 5.02 -9.59
CA TRP A 100 19.24 5.35 -8.57
C TRP A 100 18.89 6.68 -7.94
N HIS A 101 18.81 6.71 -6.60
CA HIS A 101 18.58 7.94 -5.88
C HIS A 101 19.85 8.42 -5.18
N SER A 102 20.44 9.50 -5.68
CA SER A 102 21.73 10.03 -5.20
C SER A 102 21.69 10.46 -3.74
N CYS A 103 20.52 10.88 -3.26
CA CYS A 103 20.32 11.27 -1.87
C CYS A 103 20.44 10.10 -0.89
N HIS A 104 19.98 8.91 -1.28
CA HIS A 104 19.93 7.73 -0.42
C HIS A 104 20.97 6.67 -0.79
N GLN A 105 21.72 6.90 -1.87
CA GLN A 105 22.80 6.05 -2.37
C GLN A 105 22.36 4.59 -2.58
N HIS A 106 21.14 4.39 -3.06
CA HIS A 106 20.63 3.09 -3.48
C HIS A 106 19.58 3.21 -4.58
N TYR A 107 19.14 2.04 -5.06
CA TYR A 107 18.10 1.91 -6.08
C TYR A 107 16.69 1.79 -5.49
N HIS A 108 15.72 2.47 -6.09
CA HIS A 108 14.29 2.25 -5.86
C HIS A 108 13.79 1.16 -6.82
N SER A 109 13.07 0.16 -6.29
CA SER A 109 12.68 -1.06 -7.02
C SER A 109 11.17 -1.22 -7.25
N MET A 110 10.35 -0.29 -6.76
CA MET A 110 8.92 -0.12 -6.98
C MET A 110 8.55 1.36 -6.84
N ASP A 111 7.51 1.77 -7.57
CA ASP A 111 7.03 3.15 -7.54
C ASP A 111 6.38 3.52 -6.21
N GLU A 112 5.73 2.57 -5.56
CA GLU A 112 5.03 2.78 -4.29
C GLU A 112 4.98 1.45 -3.53
N PHE A 113 5.70 1.38 -2.41
CA PHE A 113 5.61 0.24 -1.50
C PHE A 113 4.50 0.44 -0.47
N SER A 114 4.38 1.66 0.06
CA SER A 114 3.30 2.04 0.96
C SER A 114 2.73 3.42 0.64
N HIS A 115 1.41 3.53 0.81
CA HIS A 115 0.65 4.77 0.67
C HIS A 115 0.14 5.23 2.03
N TYR A 116 0.21 6.54 2.27
CA TYR A 116 -0.16 7.15 3.54
C TYR A 116 -1.26 8.18 3.32
N ASP A 117 -2.45 7.91 3.84
CA ASP A 117 -3.53 8.89 3.87
C ASP A 117 -3.67 9.47 5.28
N LEU A 118 -3.82 10.78 5.39
CA LEU A 118 -4.38 11.42 6.58
C LEU A 118 -5.83 11.80 6.27
N LEU A 119 -6.77 11.23 7.01
CA LEU A 119 -8.20 11.40 6.82
C LEU A 119 -8.79 12.25 7.94
N ASP A 120 -9.72 13.14 7.65
CA ASP A 120 -10.52 13.80 8.69
C ASP A 120 -11.32 12.75 9.47
N ALA A 121 -11.29 12.82 10.81
CA ALA A 121 -11.93 11.80 11.65
C ALA A 121 -13.45 11.74 11.47
N ASN A 122 -14.10 12.86 11.15
CA ASN A 122 -15.56 12.92 11.03
C ASN A 122 -16.02 12.59 9.62
N THR A 123 -15.41 13.21 8.60
CA THR A 123 -15.87 13.07 7.21
C THR A 123 -15.22 11.90 6.49
N GLN A 124 -14.14 11.34 7.03
CA GLN A 124 -13.30 10.33 6.37
C GLN A 124 -12.69 10.80 5.04
N SER A 125 -12.78 12.10 4.72
CA SER A 125 -12.17 12.66 3.53
C SER A 125 -10.67 12.83 3.73
N ARG A 126 -9.89 12.55 2.69
CA ARG A 126 -8.45 12.78 2.70
C ARG A 126 -8.14 14.27 2.79
N VAL A 127 -7.31 14.64 3.77
CA VAL A 127 -6.87 16.03 4.01
C VAL A 127 -5.40 16.24 3.68
N ALA A 128 -4.59 15.19 3.74
CA ALA A 128 -3.22 15.16 3.29
C ALA A 128 -2.88 13.74 2.85
N GLU A 129 -1.87 13.64 1.99
CA GLU A 129 -1.31 12.38 1.56
C GLU A 129 0.21 12.43 1.65
N GLY A 130 0.78 11.26 1.84
CA GLY A 130 2.20 11.01 1.70
C GLY A 130 2.37 9.63 1.07
N HIS A 131 3.58 9.34 0.66
CA HIS A 131 3.88 8.02 0.14
C HIS A 131 5.30 7.67 0.49
N LYS A 132 5.54 6.37 0.52
CA LYS A 132 6.88 5.83 0.44
C LYS A 132 6.97 5.17 -0.93
N ALA A 133 7.56 5.92 -1.87
CA ALA A 133 8.21 5.29 -3.02
C ALA A 133 9.14 4.22 -2.46
N SER A 134 9.29 3.05 -3.12
CA SER A 134 10.07 1.99 -2.48
C SER A 134 11.49 2.49 -2.26
N PHE A 135 11.76 2.83 -1.03
CA PHE A 135 13.09 2.73 -0.49
C PHE A 135 13.50 1.25 -0.59
N CYS A 136 14.79 1.01 -0.50
CA CYS A 136 15.37 -0.31 -0.34
C CYS A 136 14.43 -1.37 0.31
N LEU A 137 13.99 -2.38 -0.46
CA LEU A 137 13.29 -3.55 0.08
C LEU A 137 14.31 -4.57 0.59
N GLU A 138 14.40 -4.74 1.90
CA GLU A 138 15.36 -5.65 2.52
C GLU A 138 14.85 -6.37 3.77
N ASP A 139 15.53 -7.47 4.10
CA ASP A 139 15.31 -8.15 5.37
C ASP A 139 16.07 -7.36 6.45
N THR A 140 15.40 -6.50 7.22
CA THR A 140 16.02 -5.75 8.34
C THR A 140 16.21 -6.62 9.58
N SER A 141 15.23 -7.47 9.87
CA SER A 141 15.22 -8.45 10.97
C SER A 141 14.32 -9.63 10.60
N CYS A 142 14.43 -10.76 11.29
CA CYS A 142 13.59 -11.93 11.05
C CYS A 142 13.19 -12.62 12.36
N ASP A 143 12.09 -13.36 12.31
CA ASP A 143 11.68 -14.27 13.37
C ASP A 143 12.77 -15.32 13.65
N TYR A 144 12.74 -15.89 14.85
CA TYR A 144 13.66 -16.97 15.21
C TYR A 144 13.56 -18.14 14.23
N GLY A 145 14.70 -18.60 13.71
CA GLY A 145 14.78 -19.67 12.73
C GLY A 145 14.72 -19.22 11.26
N TYR A 146 14.44 -17.94 11.01
CA TYR A 146 14.53 -17.33 9.68
C TYR A 146 15.84 -16.55 9.52
N TYR A 147 16.33 -16.45 8.28
CA TYR A 147 17.60 -15.81 7.95
C TYR A 147 17.40 -14.74 6.88
N ARG A 148 18.08 -13.61 7.05
CA ARG A 148 18.13 -12.50 6.09
C ARG A 148 18.75 -12.98 4.77
N ARG A 149 18.13 -12.65 3.64
CA ARG A 149 18.60 -12.96 2.28
C ARG A 149 18.69 -11.73 1.37
N PHE A 150 17.85 -10.71 1.60
CA PHE A 150 17.85 -9.48 0.83
C PHE A 150 18.49 -8.34 1.63
N ALA A 151 19.37 -7.60 0.96
CA ALA A 151 20.05 -6.45 1.53
C ALA A 151 20.42 -5.49 0.39
N CYS A 152 20.02 -4.22 0.49
CA CYS A 152 20.26 -3.30 -0.62
C CYS A 152 21.73 -2.94 -0.77
N THR A 153 22.51 -3.03 0.30
CA THR A 153 23.99 -2.93 0.26
C THR A 153 24.62 -4.04 -0.59
N ALA A 154 23.97 -5.21 -0.69
CA ALA A 154 24.35 -6.31 -1.56
C ALA A 154 23.67 -6.25 -2.94
N HIS A 155 22.94 -5.18 -3.24
CA HIS A 155 22.18 -4.97 -4.47
C HIS A 155 21.17 -6.09 -4.77
N THR A 156 20.62 -6.72 -3.73
CA THR A 156 19.50 -7.67 -3.81
C THR A 156 18.33 -7.08 -3.05
N GLN A 157 17.14 -7.11 -3.65
CA GLN A 157 15.94 -6.53 -3.03
C GLN A 157 14.81 -7.56 -2.97
N GLY A 158 14.06 -7.49 -1.89
CA GLY A 158 12.95 -8.37 -1.59
C GLY A 158 12.75 -8.50 -0.08
N LEU A 159 11.66 -9.17 0.30
CA LEU A 159 11.35 -9.46 1.70
C LEU A 159 11.06 -10.95 1.85
N SER A 160 11.91 -11.64 2.61
CA SER A 160 11.84 -13.07 2.86
C SER A 160 10.65 -13.44 3.74
N PRO A 161 10.04 -14.64 3.57
CA PRO A 161 9.11 -15.20 4.56
C PRO A 161 9.71 -15.16 5.97
N GLY A 162 8.90 -14.76 6.95
CA GLY A 162 9.31 -14.63 8.36
C GLY A 162 10.23 -13.46 8.67
N CYS A 163 10.57 -12.63 7.68
CA CYS A 163 11.38 -11.43 7.84
C CYS A 163 10.55 -10.15 7.81
N TYR A 164 11.17 -9.07 8.26
CA TYR A 164 10.59 -7.75 8.39
C TYR A 164 11.43 -6.72 7.63
N ASP A 165 10.76 -5.80 6.96
CA ASP A 165 11.35 -4.55 6.50
C ASP A 165 10.92 -3.41 7.44
N THR A 166 11.88 -2.66 7.97
CA THR A 166 11.65 -1.64 8.99
C THR A 166 12.24 -0.31 8.56
N TYR A 167 11.37 0.67 8.32
CA TYR A 167 11.72 2.06 8.11
C TYR A 167 11.52 2.85 9.41
N ALA A 168 12.62 3.39 9.91
CA ALA A 168 12.61 4.28 11.06
C ALA A 168 12.01 5.65 10.69
N ALA A 169 11.37 6.31 11.66
CA ALA A 169 10.62 7.54 11.45
C ALA A 169 11.48 8.73 11.02
N ASP A 170 12.80 8.67 11.26
CA ASP A 170 13.80 9.69 10.91
C ASP A 170 14.30 9.58 9.46
N ILE A 171 13.99 8.49 8.76
CA ILE A 171 14.32 8.31 7.34
C ILE A 171 13.55 9.31 6.48
N ASP A 172 14.16 9.75 5.38
CA ASP A 172 13.50 10.62 4.41
C ASP A 172 12.24 9.98 3.80
N CYS A 173 11.23 10.80 3.51
CA CYS A 173 9.91 10.39 3.02
C CYS A 173 9.10 9.48 3.97
N GLN A 174 9.57 9.25 5.20
CA GLN A 174 8.83 8.50 6.20
C GLN A 174 7.88 9.42 7.00
N TRP A 175 7.00 10.13 6.28
CA TRP A 175 6.06 11.09 6.85
C TRP A 175 4.86 11.36 5.94
N ILE A 176 3.88 12.09 6.49
CA ILE A 176 2.92 12.90 5.72
C ILE A 176 3.26 14.38 5.96
N ASP A 177 3.37 15.18 4.90
CA ASP A 177 3.52 16.63 5.02
C ASP A 177 2.16 17.24 5.40
N ILE A 178 2.06 17.73 6.64
CA ILE A 178 0.85 18.28 7.24
C ILE A 178 0.94 19.81 7.38
N THR A 179 1.79 20.47 6.59
CA THR A 179 1.98 21.93 6.63
C THR A 179 0.67 22.70 6.46
N ASP A 180 -0.22 22.21 5.59
CA ASP A 180 -1.50 22.85 5.28
C ASP A 180 -2.68 22.29 6.11
N VAL A 181 -2.41 21.37 7.03
CA VAL A 181 -3.41 20.71 7.87
C VAL A 181 -3.55 21.46 9.19
N GLN A 182 -4.78 21.76 9.59
CA GLN A 182 -5.07 22.44 10.86
C GLN A 182 -4.98 21.48 12.06
N PRO A 183 -4.82 21.96 13.29
CA PRO A 183 -4.99 21.14 14.48
C PRO A 183 -6.38 20.48 14.53
N GLY A 184 -6.44 19.22 14.92
CA GLY A 184 -7.67 18.44 14.84
C GLY A 184 -7.48 16.95 15.16
N ASN A 185 -8.56 16.19 14.97
CA ASN A 185 -8.55 14.74 15.07
C ASN A 185 -8.64 14.13 13.68
N TYR A 186 -7.79 13.15 13.41
CA TYR A 186 -7.61 12.55 12.11
C TYR A 186 -7.48 11.04 12.24
N ILE A 187 -7.57 10.33 11.12
CA ILE A 187 -7.18 8.93 11.01
C ILE A 187 -5.97 8.85 10.09
N LEU A 188 -4.85 8.34 10.60
CA LEU A 188 -3.74 7.90 9.76
C LEU A 188 -4.07 6.53 9.21
N LYS A 189 -4.05 6.39 7.89
CA LYS A 189 -4.24 5.12 7.19
C LYS A 189 -2.97 4.80 6.41
N VAL A 190 -2.31 3.70 6.78
CA VAL A 190 -1.10 3.19 6.12
C VAL A 190 -1.47 1.93 5.36
N SER A 191 -1.22 1.91 4.05
CA SER A 191 -1.52 0.77 3.18
C SER A 191 -0.23 0.23 2.58
N VAL A 192 0.02 -1.07 2.64
CA VAL A 192 1.16 -1.73 1.97
C VAL A 192 0.71 -2.43 0.70
N ASN A 193 1.55 -2.43 -0.34
CA ASN A 193 1.22 -2.92 -1.68
C ASN A 193 -0.16 -2.42 -2.18
N PRO A 194 -0.45 -1.10 -2.10
CA PRO A 194 -1.80 -0.56 -2.29
C PRO A 194 -2.33 -0.73 -3.72
N SER A 195 -1.45 -0.86 -4.70
CA SER A 195 -1.79 -1.03 -6.12
C SER A 195 -1.88 -2.49 -6.56
N TYR A 196 -1.70 -3.46 -5.63
CA TYR A 196 -1.77 -4.90 -5.93
C TYR A 196 -0.79 -5.34 -7.03
N LEU A 197 0.35 -4.65 -7.17
CA LEU A 197 1.34 -4.90 -8.23
C LEU A 197 2.06 -6.24 -8.03
N VAL A 198 2.17 -6.68 -6.78
CA VAL A 198 2.71 -8.00 -6.42
C VAL A 198 1.57 -8.86 -5.86
N PRO A 199 1.36 -10.08 -6.37
CA PRO A 199 0.38 -11.02 -5.84
C PRO A 199 0.68 -11.44 -4.40
N GLU A 200 -0.31 -11.39 -3.52
CA GLU A 200 -0.24 -11.83 -2.13
C GLU A 200 -1.30 -12.88 -1.82
N SER A 201 -1.08 -13.71 -0.80
CA SER A 201 -2.08 -14.70 -0.36
C SER A 201 -3.25 -14.10 0.41
N ASP A 202 -3.04 -12.97 1.07
CA ASP A 202 -4.07 -12.18 1.75
C ASP A 202 -3.79 -10.69 1.50
N TYR A 203 -4.86 -9.92 1.28
CA TYR A 203 -4.80 -8.46 1.15
C TYR A 203 -5.64 -7.76 2.21
N SER A 204 -6.43 -8.52 2.99
CA SER A 204 -7.33 -7.99 4.01
C SER A 204 -6.57 -7.38 5.19
N ASN A 205 -5.30 -7.73 5.36
CA ASN A 205 -4.40 -7.32 6.43
C ASN A 205 -3.38 -6.24 6.02
N ASN A 206 -3.45 -5.71 4.78
CA ASN A 206 -2.49 -4.74 4.26
C ASN A 206 -2.67 -3.30 4.79
N VAL A 207 -3.68 -3.02 5.61
CA VAL A 207 -4.03 -1.66 6.02
C VAL A 207 -3.99 -1.52 7.55
N VAL A 208 -3.23 -0.54 8.05
CA VAL A 208 -3.33 -0.05 9.43
C VAL A 208 -4.10 1.26 9.47
N ARG A 209 -4.97 1.42 10.47
CA ARG A 209 -5.61 2.68 10.82
C ARG A 209 -5.28 3.07 12.26
N CYS A 210 -4.95 4.33 12.48
CA CYS A 210 -4.64 4.90 13.79
C CYS A 210 -5.40 6.21 13.99
N ASP A 211 -5.92 6.44 15.19
CA ASP A 211 -6.42 7.76 15.58
C ASP A 211 -5.23 8.70 15.81
N ILE A 212 -5.25 9.85 15.17
CA ILE A 212 -4.24 10.90 15.31
C ILE A 212 -4.89 12.14 15.92
N ARG A 213 -4.35 12.60 17.04
CA ARG A 213 -4.67 13.91 17.61
C ARG A 213 -3.53 14.88 17.34
N TYR A 214 -3.74 15.85 16.48
CA TYR A 214 -2.77 16.89 16.13
C TYR A 214 -3.09 18.21 16.82
N THR A 215 -2.12 18.76 17.56
CA THR A 215 -2.28 19.98 18.38
C THR A 215 -1.69 21.23 17.74
N GLY A 216 -1.13 21.14 16.53
CA GLY A 216 -0.35 22.21 15.88
C GLY A 216 1.16 22.12 16.12
N HIS A 217 1.57 21.49 17.23
CA HIS A 217 3.00 21.30 17.56
C HIS A 217 3.36 19.84 17.87
N HIS A 218 2.40 19.05 18.31
CA HIS A 218 2.57 17.64 18.66
C HIS A 218 1.45 16.82 18.04
N ALA A 219 1.74 15.56 17.73
CA ALA A 219 0.77 14.56 17.34
C ALA A 219 0.85 13.36 18.29
N TYR A 220 -0.29 12.75 18.56
CA TYR A 220 -0.39 11.52 19.34
C TYR A 220 -1.15 10.50 18.51
N ALA A 221 -0.58 9.29 18.40
CA ALA A 221 -1.24 8.15 17.78
C ALA A 221 -1.83 7.22 18.86
N SER A 222 -3.04 6.75 18.64
CA SER A 222 -3.73 5.78 19.48
C SER A 222 -4.65 4.88 18.67
N GLY A 223 -5.10 3.77 19.23
CA GLY A 223 -6.06 2.89 18.58
C GLY A 223 -5.56 2.27 17.26
N CYS A 224 -4.24 2.17 17.08
CA CYS A 224 -3.67 1.60 15.87
C CYS A 224 -4.05 0.13 15.71
N THR A 225 -4.72 -0.20 14.62
CA THR A 225 -5.19 -1.57 14.35
C THR A 225 -5.08 -1.91 12.87
N ILE A 226 -4.92 -3.21 12.57
CA ILE A 226 -5.10 -3.72 11.21
C ILE A 226 -6.60 -3.62 10.90
N SER A 227 -6.92 -2.90 9.83
CA SER A 227 -8.28 -2.72 9.37
C SER A 227 -8.52 -3.67 8.20
N PRO A 228 -9.44 -4.65 8.33
CA PRO A 228 -9.89 -5.42 7.18
C PRO A 228 -10.42 -4.47 6.12
N PHE A 229 -10.00 -4.66 4.88
CA PHE A 229 -10.52 -3.91 3.75
C PHE A 229 -12.01 -4.24 3.60
N LEU A 230 -12.90 -3.40 4.16
CA LEU A 230 -14.30 -3.41 3.80
C LEU A 230 -14.37 -2.80 2.40
N VAL A 231 -14.46 -3.65 1.37
CA VAL A 231 -14.90 -3.16 0.06
C VAL A 231 -16.36 -2.74 0.22
N VAL A 232 -16.58 -1.48 0.61
CA VAL A 232 -17.87 -0.83 0.42
C VAL A 232 -17.97 -0.57 -1.07
N PHE A 233 -18.49 -1.55 -1.82
CA PHE A 233 -18.94 -1.30 -3.18
C PHE A 233 -20.12 -0.34 -3.08
N ASP A 234 -19.86 0.95 -3.30
CA ASP A 234 -20.91 1.93 -3.52
C ASP A 234 -21.59 1.54 -4.84
N ALA A 235 -22.81 1.00 -4.75
CA ALA A 235 -23.54 0.42 -5.89
C ALA A 235 -23.78 1.44 -7.03
N ASN A 236 -23.52 2.72 -6.79
CA ASN A 236 -23.67 3.80 -7.75
C ASN A 236 -22.46 4.01 -8.68
N GLN A 237 -21.27 3.46 -8.38
CA GLN A 237 -20.07 3.73 -9.19
C GLN A 237 -19.86 2.74 -10.36
N ILE A 238 -20.67 1.68 -10.48
CA ILE A 238 -20.54 0.66 -11.54
C ILE A 238 -21.31 1.03 -12.84
N LEU A 239 -22.20 2.02 -12.82
CA LEU A 239 -22.95 2.43 -14.02
C LEU A 239 -22.16 3.35 -14.97
N GLY A 240 -20.95 3.79 -14.62
CA GLY A 240 -20.19 4.81 -15.36
C GLY A 240 -19.12 4.32 -16.34
N SER A 241 -18.83 3.01 -16.42
CA SER A 241 -17.65 2.52 -17.18
C SER A 241 -17.93 1.27 -18.00
N ILE A 242 -19.08 1.23 -18.68
CA ILE A 242 -19.30 0.28 -19.78
C ILE A 242 -19.20 1.08 -21.09
N PRO A 243 -18.21 0.81 -21.97
CA PRO A 243 -18.20 1.38 -23.30
C PRO A 243 -19.49 0.97 -24.03
N LEU A 244 -20.23 1.96 -24.51
CA LEU A 244 -21.43 1.80 -25.33
C LEU A 244 -21.11 0.98 -26.59
N LEU A 245 -21.32 -0.33 -26.53
CA LEU A 245 -21.50 -1.15 -27.73
C LEU A 245 -22.92 -0.90 -28.26
N HIS A 246 -23.00 0.02 -29.21
CA HIS A 246 -24.22 0.33 -29.94
C HIS A 246 -24.61 -0.86 -30.84
N LYS A 247 -25.74 -1.50 -30.52
CA LYS A 247 -26.91 -1.80 -31.39
C LYS A 247 -27.56 -3.20 -31.18
N ASN A 248 -28.85 -3.12 -30.83
CA ASN A 248 -30.00 -3.96 -31.19
C ASN A 248 -30.61 -4.94 -30.14
N HIS A 249 -31.70 -4.45 -29.50
CA HIS A 249 -32.88 -5.15 -28.93
C HIS A 249 -32.75 -6.01 -27.63
N PRO A 250 -33.85 -6.23 -26.88
CA PRO A 250 -34.59 -5.29 -26.04
C PRO A 250 -34.45 -5.61 -24.52
N VAL A 251 -34.88 -4.66 -23.70
CA VAL A 251 -34.89 -4.62 -22.23
C VAL A 251 -35.52 -5.88 -21.59
N LEU A 252 -34.84 -6.49 -20.61
CA LEU A 252 -35.42 -7.42 -19.64
C LEU A 252 -34.92 -7.06 -18.23
N GLU A 253 -35.80 -6.44 -17.45
CA GLU A 253 -35.66 -6.30 -16.00
C GLU A 253 -35.76 -7.67 -15.31
N SER A 254 -34.82 -8.02 -14.44
CA SER A 254 -35.14 -8.91 -13.32
C SER A 254 -34.22 -8.68 -12.12
N LYS A 255 -34.84 -8.62 -10.94
CA LYS A 255 -34.24 -8.46 -9.62
C LYS A 255 -33.58 -9.77 -9.18
N SER A 256 -32.34 -9.74 -8.68
CA SER A 256 -31.83 -10.82 -7.83
C SER A 256 -30.75 -10.35 -6.85
N SER A 257 -30.92 -10.76 -5.60
CA SER A 257 -30.07 -10.52 -4.43
C SER A 257 -28.78 -11.35 -4.48
N PHE A 258 -27.63 -10.78 -4.07
CA PHE A 258 -26.35 -11.47 -3.96
C PHE A 258 -26.10 -11.97 -2.53
N GLN A 259 -25.59 -13.19 -2.38
CA GLN A 259 -25.00 -13.69 -1.13
C GLN A 259 -23.67 -14.39 -1.46
N TRP A 260 -22.58 -13.97 -0.81
CA TRP A 260 -21.22 -14.44 -1.07
C TRP A 260 -20.79 -15.47 -0.03
N ILE A 261 -20.32 -16.64 -0.48
CA ILE A 261 -19.52 -17.57 0.31
C ILE A 261 -18.29 -17.95 -0.54
N ASN A 262 -17.10 -17.64 -0.02
CA ASN A 262 -15.75 -17.95 -0.52
C ASN A 262 -15.49 -17.77 -2.03
N GLN A 263 -14.94 -16.61 -2.38
CA GLN A 263 -14.09 -16.33 -3.56
C GLN A 263 -14.41 -17.08 -4.88
N CYS A 264 -15.65 -17.03 -5.36
CA CYS A 264 -15.98 -17.29 -6.76
C CYS A 264 -17.24 -16.54 -7.19
N LEU A 265 -17.19 -15.83 -8.32
CA LEU A 265 -18.37 -15.30 -9.01
C LEU A 265 -19.11 -16.46 -9.69
N VAL A 266 -20.27 -16.85 -9.15
CA VAL A 266 -21.13 -17.88 -9.76
C VAL A 266 -22.22 -17.21 -10.59
N PHE A 267 -22.12 -17.27 -11.92
CA PHE A 267 -23.22 -16.90 -12.81
C PHE A 267 -24.09 -18.13 -13.09
N ARG A 268 -25.37 -18.08 -12.71
CA ARG A 268 -26.37 -19.10 -13.06
C ARG A 268 -27.34 -18.54 -14.09
N SER A 269 -27.25 -19.01 -15.33
CA SER A 269 -28.29 -18.80 -16.35
C SER A 269 -29.20 -20.02 -16.35
N GLU A 270 -30.47 -19.85 -15.99
CA GLU A 270 -31.50 -20.85 -16.25
C GLU A 270 -31.93 -20.72 -17.72
N LYS A 271 -31.54 -21.70 -18.55
CA LYS A 271 -32.17 -21.89 -19.86
C LYS A 271 -33.55 -22.53 -19.63
N LYS A 272 -34.62 -21.83 -20.01
CA LYS A 272 -35.87 -22.52 -20.37
C LYS A 272 -35.65 -23.26 -21.68
N ILE A 273 -35.96 -24.55 -21.66
CA ILE A 273 -36.06 -25.41 -22.84
C ILE A 273 -37.50 -25.24 -23.32
N ASP A 274 -37.65 -24.77 -24.56
CA ASP A 274 -38.80 -25.06 -25.44
C ASP A 274 -38.22 -25.46 -26.80
#